data_AF-A0A5C7SY46-F1
#
_entry.id   AF-A0A5C7SY46-F1
#
_cell.length_a   1.000
_cell.length_b   1.000
_cell.length_c   1.000
_cell.angle_alpha   90.00
_cell.angle_beta   90.00
_cell.angle_gamma   90.00
#
_symmetry.space_group_name_H-M   'P 1'
#
loop_
_entity.id
_entity.type
_entity.pdbx_description
1 polymer ?
#
loop_
_entity_poly.entity_id
_entity_poly.type
_entity_poly.pdbx_seq_one_letter_code
_entity_poly.pdbx_strand_id
1 'polypeptide(L)'
;MRNTPHIAGSYTGYRFIPSLPMPPKRRFDPLLIATKTAFLQRIQECVVAGYTRYTTGTISLEKAPRLFQKFEDLYAVSLRKDERYRRKKTGLASATLHARLSEEFEIDFVLMFTPGETIATSLERLYDVHLNPIPYRELELVRLTKRGKDHPVFTWRMNTATVEAWRQRLHLHTAHNNENEILRDWFSLYRTIGFAGIRRQVGELVAYWRREWKQLRGDAPCPVSYPHNEPKIRPLHGMARGDDGKWRPSKGFPNSHQLPTLFYVRKKSSDGERLSKVMREVLPLLNGTSDSDGDAGT
;
A
#
# COMPACT_ATOMS: atom_id res chain seq x y z
N MET A 1 37.39 -19.88 -69.84
CA MET A 1 36.37 -20.25 -68.83
C MET A 1 36.71 -19.55 -67.51
N ARG A 2 35.80 -18.65 -67.06
CA ARG A 2 35.59 -18.05 -65.71
C ARG A 2 36.82 -17.48 -64.97
N ASN A 3 37.02 -16.16 -64.96
CA ASN A 3 36.50 -15.13 -64.02
C ASN A 3 36.84 -15.34 -62.52
N THR A 4 37.67 -14.41 -62.01
CA THR A 4 37.92 -13.90 -60.63
C THR A 4 36.63 -13.63 -59.81
N PRO A 5 36.62 -13.20 -58.51
CA PRO A 5 37.72 -12.84 -57.58
C PRO A 5 37.53 -13.25 -56.07
N HIS A 6 38.51 -12.86 -55.25
CA HIS A 6 38.42 -12.60 -53.81
C HIS A 6 37.09 -11.91 -53.38
N ILE A 7 36.48 -12.40 -52.30
CA ILE A 7 35.41 -11.69 -51.57
C ILE A 7 35.93 -11.33 -50.18
N ALA A 8 36.35 -10.07 -50.05
CA ALA A 8 36.23 -9.32 -48.82
C ALA A 8 34.78 -8.79 -48.77
N GLY A 9 34.01 -9.13 -47.73
CA GLY A 9 32.74 -8.48 -47.40
C GLY A 9 32.88 -7.83 -46.03
N SER A 10 33.14 -6.53 -45.91
CA SER A 10 32.19 -5.42 -46.01
C SER A 10 31.13 -5.43 -44.90
N TYR A 11 31.48 -4.84 -43.75
CA TYR A 11 30.51 -4.33 -42.77
C TYR A 11 29.79 -3.12 -43.38
N THR A 12 28.70 -3.37 -44.09
CA THR A 12 27.79 -2.33 -44.58
C THR A 12 26.66 -2.09 -43.59
N GLY A 13 26.62 -0.89 -43.03
CA GLY A 13 25.38 -0.12 -43.00
C GLY A 13 24.60 -0.02 -41.68
N TYR A 14 25.20 0.49 -40.60
CA TYR A 14 24.42 1.30 -39.67
C TYR A 14 24.12 2.64 -40.36
N ARG A 15 22.93 2.77 -40.98
CA ARG A 15 22.42 4.07 -41.38
C ARG A 15 22.22 4.90 -40.11
N PHE A 16 23.11 5.86 -39.91
CA PHE A 16 22.95 6.95 -38.96
C PHE A 16 21.68 7.71 -39.36
N ILE A 17 20.57 7.43 -38.70
CA ILE A 17 19.36 8.25 -38.82
C ILE A 17 19.74 9.59 -38.19
N PRO A 18 19.74 10.72 -38.94
CA PRO A 18 19.98 12.03 -38.35
C PRO A 18 18.94 12.21 -37.25
N SER A 19 19.42 12.46 -36.02
CA SER A 19 18.56 12.68 -34.87
C SER A 19 17.55 13.77 -35.21
N LEU A 20 16.28 13.38 -35.37
CA LEU A 20 15.18 14.34 -35.28
C LEU A 20 15.43 15.18 -34.03
N PRO A 21 15.33 16.52 -34.10
CA PRO A 21 15.45 17.35 -32.91
C PRO A 21 14.44 16.81 -31.89
N MET A 22 14.96 16.22 -30.81
CA MET A 22 14.10 15.64 -29.79
C MET A 22 13.24 16.79 -29.26
N PRO A 23 11.90 16.66 -29.29
CA PRO A 23 11.05 17.64 -28.63
C PRO A 23 11.55 17.78 -27.18
N PRO A 24 11.52 18.99 -26.59
CA PRO A 24 12.01 19.20 -25.24
C PRO A 24 11.38 18.15 -24.33
N LYS A 25 12.23 17.33 -23.70
CA LYS A 25 11.82 16.12 -22.99
C LYS A 25 10.80 16.54 -21.93
N ARG A 26 9.52 16.21 -22.17
CA ARG A 26 8.44 16.61 -21.28
C ARG A 26 8.74 16.05 -19.89
N ARG A 27 8.85 16.92 -18.90
CA ARG A 27 9.07 16.49 -17.51
C ARG A 27 7.97 15.51 -17.12
N PHE A 28 8.36 14.34 -16.67
CA PHE A 28 7.44 13.32 -16.20
C PHE A 28 6.82 13.77 -14.88
N ASP A 29 5.50 13.89 -14.87
CA ASP A 29 4.73 14.39 -13.73
C ASP A 29 3.69 13.33 -13.32
N PRO A 30 4.10 12.33 -12.51
CA PRO A 30 3.21 11.25 -12.13
C PRO A 30 2.09 11.73 -11.21
N LEU A 31 1.00 10.94 -11.19
CA LEU A 31 -0.08 11.12 -10.24
C LEU A 31 0.30 10.48 -8.90
N LEU A 32 0.26 11.25 -7.82
CA LEU A 32 0.41 10.75 -6.45
C LEU A 32 -0.97 10.30 -5.94
N ILE A 33 -1.10 9.02 -5.64
CA ILE A 33 -2.36 8.42 -5.18
C ILE A 33 -2.68 8.96 -3.78
N ALA A 34 -3.84 9.60 -3.63
CA ALA A 34 -4.17 10.33 -2.41
C ALA A 34 -4.34 9.42 -1.19
N THR A 35 -5.10 8.33 -1.34
CA THR A 35 -5.44 7.46 -0.20
C THR A 35 -4.56 6.24 -0.13
N LYS A 36 -4.13 5.88 1.08
CA LYS A 36 -3.39 4.63 1.36
C LYS A 36 -4.12 3.39 0.81
N THR A 37 -5.44 3.34 0.97
CA THR A 37 -6.24 2.21 0.46
C THR A 37 -6.17 2.10 -1.08
N ALA A 38 -6.30 3.21 -1.81
CA ALA A 38 -6.21 3.18 -3.28
C ALA A 38 -4.79 2.78 -3.73
N PHE A 39 -3.75 3.28 -3.06
CA PHE A 39 -2.35 2.93 -3.35
C PHE A 39 -2.11 1.42 -3.24
N LEU A 40 -2.52 0.83 -2.13
CA LEU A 40 -2.44 -0.61 -1.88
C LEU A 40 -3.27 -1.44 -2.89
N GLN A 41 -4.45 -0.94 -3.30
CA GLN A 41 -5.26 -1.59 -4.34
C GLN A 41 -4.53 -1.62 -5.69
N ARG A 42 -3.92 -0.51 -6.11
CA ARG A 42 -3.24 -0.43 -7.41
C ARG A 42 -2.05 -1.39 -7.48
N ILE A 43 -1.25 -1.47 -6.41
CA ILE A 43 -0.15 -2.45 -6.30
C ILE A 43 -0.69 -3.88 -6.39
N GLN A 44 -1.75 -4.21 -5.66
CA GLN A 44 -2.35 -5.56 -5.70
C GLN A 44 -2.90 -5.88 -7.10
N GLU A 45 -3.54 -4.93 -7.78
CA GLU A 45 -4.03 -5.08 -9.15
C GLU A 45 -2.88 -5.32 -10.15
N CYS A 46 -1.73 -4.68 -9.96
CA CYS A 46 -0.54 -4.94 -10.77
C CYS A 46 -0.05 -6.39 -10.63
N VAL A 47 0.02 -6.92 -9.41
CA VAL A 47 0.41 -8.33 -9.20
C VAL A 47 -0.57 -9.26 -9.91
N VAL A 48 -1.88 -9.01 -9.79
CA VAL A 48 -2.91 -9.78 -10.49
C VAL A 48 -2.78 -9.66 -12.01
N ALA A 49 -2.35 -8.51 -12.52
CA ALA A 49 -2.09 -8.27 -13.95
C ALA A 49 -0.76 -8.86 -14.46
N GLY A 50 -0.02 -9.61 -13.63
CA GLY A 50 1.21 -10.30 -14.01
C GLY A 50 2.48 -9.47 -13.85
N TYR A 51 2.47 -8.43 -13.02
CA TYR A 51 3.69 -7.75 -12.60
C TYR A 51 4.32 -8.53 -11.45
N THR A 52 5.42 -9.22 -11.72
CA THR A 52 6.02 -10.21 -10.81
C THR A 52 7.29 -9.72 -10.13
N ARG A 53 7.96 -8.70 -10.69
CA ARG A 53 9.18 -8.12 -10.11
C ARG A 53 8.90 -6.73 -9.60
N TYR A 54 9.50 -6.34 -8.48
CA TYR A 54 9.30 -5.02 -7.91
C TYR A 54 10.52 -4.48 -7.17
N THR A 55 10.53 -3.17 -6.99
CA THR A 55 11.35 -2.46 -6.00
C THR A 55 10.49 -1.38 -5.34
N THR A 56 10.79 -1.06 -4.10
CA THR A 56 10.06 -0.07 -3.28
C THR A 56 11.04 0.89 -2.64
N GLY A 57 10.58 2.10 -2.33
CA GLY A 57 11.37 3.02 -1.52
C GLY A 57 10.54 4.20 -1.04
N THR A 58 11.17 4.97 -0.17
CA THR A 58 10.65 6.23 0.36
C THR A 58 11.72 7.30 0.13
N ILE A 59 11.33 8.47 -0.36
CA ILE A 59 12.22 9.57 -0.71
C ILE A 59 11.61 10.90 -0.31
N SER A 60 12.44 11.92 -0.09
CA SER A 60 11.94 13.29 0.12
C SER A 60 11.22 13.82 -1.12
N LEU A 61 10.26 14.72 -0.89
CA LEU A 61 9.48 15.36 -1.95
C LEU A 61 10.35 16.07 -3.00
N GLU A 62 11.47 16.65 -2.59
CA GLU A 62 12.43 17.34 -3.47
C GLU A 62 13.17 16.40 -4.44
N LYS A 63 13.46 15.17 -4.01
CA LYS A 63 14.20 14.18 -4.81
C LYS A 63 13.29 13.45 -5.81
N ALA A 64 11.98 13.46 -5.58
CA ALA A 64 11.01 12.73 -6.38
C ALA A 64 11.03 13.05 -7.88
N PRO A 65 11.10 14.33 -8.34
CA PRO A 65 11.11 14.62 -9.78
C PRO A 65 12.28 13.99 -10.52
N ARG A 66 13.49 14.03 -9.94
CA ARG A 66 14.68 13.46 -10.56
C ARG A 66 14.58 11.94 -10.63
N LEU A 67 14.15 11.28 -9.55
CA LEU A 67 14.01 9.84 -9.53
C LEU A 67 12.93 9.35 -10.51
N PHE A 68 11.78 10.01 -10.53
CA PHE A 68 10.68 9.60 -11.41
C PHE A 68 11.00 9.88 -12.88
N GLN A 69 11.73 10.95 -13.18
CA GLN A 69 12.25 11.15 -14.53
C GLN A 69 13.23 10.04 -14.92
N LYS A 70 14.14 9.60 -14.03
CA LYS A 70 15.00 8.43 -14.28
C LYS A 70 14.17 7.19 -14.62
N PHE A 71 13.11 6.91 -13.87
CA PHE A 71 12.24 5.75 -14.13
C PHE A 71 11.49 5.87 -15.45
N GLU A 72 11.02 7.06 -15.81
CA GLU A 72 10.42 7.27 -17.13
C GLU A 72 11.43 7.07 -18.25
N ASP A 73 12.61 7.65 -18.12
CA ASP A 73 13.66 7.62 -19.14
C ASP A 73 14.20 6.21 -19.39
N LEU A 74 14.40 5.43 -18.32
CA LEU A 74 14.99 4.09 -18.41
C LEU A 74 13.95 2.98 -18.62
N TYR A 75 12.75 3.14 -18.04
CA TYR A 75 11.78 2.05 -17.95
C TYR A 75 10.43 2.35 -18.61
N ALA A 76 10.20 3.58 -19.07
CA ALA A 76 8.97 4.03 -19.71
C ALA A 76 7.72 3.67 -18.88
N VAL A 77 7.69 4.12 -17.62
CA VAL A 77 6.62 3.80 -16.66
C VAL A 77 5.27 4.41 -17.04
N SER A 78 5.26 5.43 -17.91
CA SER A 78 4.06 6.16 -18.36
C SER A 78 3.35 5.54 -19.57
N LEU A 79 3.87 4.45 -20.14
CA LEU A 79 3.34 3.85 -21.37
C LEU A 79 1.83 3.57 -21.28
N ARG A 80 1.12 3.73 -22.41
CA ARG A 80 -0.30 3.42 -22.52
C ARG A 80 -0.50 1.90 -22.58
N LYS A 81 -1.74 1.45 -22.36
CA LYS A 81 -2.10 0.03 -22.34
C LYS A 81 -1.65 -0.70 -23.63
N ASP A 82 -1.87 -0.09 -24.78
CA ASP A 82 -1.56 -0.68 -26.08
C ASP A 82 -0.05 -0.74 -26.37
N GLU A 83 0.71 0.21 -25.84
CA GLU A 83 2.17 0.23 -25.92
C GLU A 83 2.79 -0.84 -25.01
N ARG A 84 2.27 -0.98 -23.79
CA ARG A 84 2.65 -2.09 -22.89
C ARG A 84 2.33 -3.45 -23.51
N TYR A 85 1.15 -3.60 -24.13
CA TYR A 85 0.79 -4.83 -24.82
C TYR A 85 1.80 -5.17 -25.94
N ARG A 86 2.16 -4.18 -26.77
CA ARG A 86 3.16 -4.34 -27.82
C ARG A 86 4.54 -4.73 -27.27
N ARG A 87 5.03 -4.07 -26.20
CA ARG A 87 6.31 -4.44 -25.54
C ARG A 87 6.31 -5.88 -25.03
N LYS A 88 5.23 -6.30 -24.36
CA LYS A 88 5.10 -7.68 -23.87
C LYS A 88 5.13 -8.69 -25.01
N LYS A 89 4.47 -8.39 -26.14
CA LYS A 89 4.47 -9.25 -27.33
C LYS A 89 5.87 -9.42 -27.94
N THR A 90 6.74 -8.41 -27.81
CA THR A 90 8.14 -8.46 -28.26
C THR A 90 9.11 -8.99 -27.19
N GLY A 91 8.61 -9.59 -26.09
CA GLY A 91 9.45 -10.14 -25.03
C GLY A 91 10.07 -9.12 -24.07
N LEU A 92 9.76 -7.83 -24.22
CA LEU A 92 10.27 -6.77 -23.35
C LEU A 92 9.40 -6.61 -22.11
N ALA A 93 10.02 -6.41 -20.95
CA ALA A 93 9.26 -6.10 -19.75
C ALA A 93 8.55 -4.74 -19.88
N SER A 94 7.36 -4.65 -19.28
CA SER A 94 6.66 -3.39 -19.06
C SER A 94 6.80 -2.96 -17.61
N ALA A 95 7.10 -1.70 -17.37
CA ALA A 95 7.18 -1.12 -16.04
C ALA A 95 5.90 -0.34 -15.68
N THR A 96 5.66 -0.16 -14.38
CA THR A 96 4.66 0.78 -13.86
C THR A 96 5.11 1.33 -12.52
N LEU A 97 4.78 2.60 -12.27
CA LEU A 97 5.11 3.32 -11.05
C LEU A 97 3.83 3.72 -10.33
N HIS A 98 3.74 3.38 -9.06
CA HIS A 98 2.76 3.93 -8.13
C HIS A 98 3.48 4.73 -7.05
N ALA A 99 3.01 5.93 -6.76
CA ALA A 99 3.56 6.78 -5.72
C ALA A 99 2.45 7.40 -4.86
N ARG A 100 2.76 7.70 -3.60
CA ARG A 100 1.87 8.38 -2.64
C ARG A 100 2.69 9.30 -1.74
N LEU A 101 2.15 10.47 -1.41
CA LEU A 101 2.65 11.31 -0.32
C LEU A 101 2.22 10.72 1.03
N SER A 102 3.17 10.49 1.92
CA SER A 102 2.94 9.98 3.27
C SER A 102 2.49 11.08 4.22
N GLU A 103 2.12 10.68 5.45
CA GLU A 103 1.78 11.64 6.51
C GLU A 103 3.01 12.44 6.99
N GLU A 104 4.21 11.91 6.78
CA GLU A 104 5.50 12.55 7.10
C GLU A 104 6.06 13.39 5.94
N PHE A 105 5.24 13.70 4.94
CA PHE A 105 5.61 14.48 3.75
C PHE A 105 6.73 13.85 2.88
N GLU A 106 6.90 12.53 2.97
CA GLU A 106 7.76 11.75 2.09
C GLU A 106 6.95 11.12 0.95
N ILE A 107 7.63 10.75 -0.14
CA ILE A 107 7.03 10.03 -1.25
C ILE A 107 7.36 8.54 -1.13
N ASP A 108 6.37 7.74 -0.77
CA ASP A 108 6.44 6.28 -0.89
C ASP A 108 6.19 5.90 -2.35
N PHE A 109 7.03 5.02 -2.91
CA PHE A 109 6.84 4.50 -4.26
C PHE A 109 7.01 2.98 -4.36
N VAL A 110 6.32 2.40 -5.34
CA VAL A 110 6.48 1.01 -5.78
C VAL A 110 6.63 1.01 -7.30
N LEU A 111 7.77 0.49 -7.78
CA LEU A 111 8.08 0.29 -9.18
C LEU A 111 7.97 -1.21 -9.49
N MET A 112 7.11 -1.58 -10.43
CA MET A 112 6.84 -2.99 -10.75
C MET A 112 7.07 -3.29 -12.22
N PHE A 113 7.47 -4.52 -12.51
CA PHE A 113 7.78 -5.01 -13.84
C PHE A 113 7.07 -6.33 -14.13
N THR A 114 6.63 -6.51 -15.37
CA THR A 114 6.25 -7.83 -15.88
C THR A 114 7.47 -8.66 -16.22
N PRO A 115 7.32 -9.99 -16.41
CA PRO A 115 8.35 -10.78 -17.06
C PRO A 115 8.75 -10.19 -18.42
N GLY A 116 10.01 -10.38 -18.78
CA GLY A 116 10.60 -9.91 -20.03
C GLY A 116 11.98 -9.27 -19.82
N GLU A 117 12.62 -8.92 -20.93
CA GLU A 117 13.92 -8.26 -20.93
C GLU A 117 13.79 -6.80 -20.44
N THR A 118 14.67 -6.40 -19.53
CA THR A 118 14.75 -5.03 -19.01
C THR A 118 16.12 -4.76 -18.40
N ILE A 119 16.63 -3.55 -18.65
CA ILE A 119 17.87 -3.04 -18.05
C ILE A 119 17.74 -2.86 -16.52
N ALA A 120 16.50 -2.79 -16.00
CA ALA A 120 16.25 -2.66 -14.56
C ALA A 120 16.85 -3.81 -13.74
N THR A 121 17.01 -5.00 -14.31
CA THR A 121 17.62 -6.16 -13.61
C THR A 121 19.09 -5.89 -13.24
N SER A 122 19.77 -5.02 -13.99
CA SER A 122 21.17 -4.65 -13.75
C SER A 122 21.32 -3.35 -12.95
N LEU A 123 20.29 -2.49 -12.96
CA LEU A 123 20.35 -1.15 -12.36
C LEU A 123 19.62 -1.03 -11.02
N GLU A 124 18.65 -1.90 -10.76
CA GLU A 124 17.80 -1.87 -9.57
C GLU A 124 17.86 -3.22 -8.86
N ARG A 125 17.74 -3.20 -7.53
CA ARG A 125 17.52 -4.42 -6.75
C ARG A 125 16.06 -4.84 -6.87
N LEU A 126 15.77 -5.82 -7.72
CA LEU A 126 14.43 -6.33 -7.96
C LEU A 126 14.15 -7.58 -7.12
N TYR A 127 12.96 -7.63 -6.52
CA TYR A 127 12.45 -8.78 -5.78
C TYR A 127 11.30 -9.44 -6.55
N ASP A 128 11.15 -10.76 -6.38
CA ASP A 128 10.01 -11.50 -6.93
C ASP A 128 8.87 -11.55 -5.91
N VAL A 129 7.67 -11.10 -6.31
CA VAL A 129 6.44 -11.06 -5.48
C VAL A 129 5.96 -12.45 -5.03
N HIS A 130 6.36 -13.51 -5.73
CA HIS A 130 6.00 -14.88 -5.37
C HIS A 130 6.89 -15.44 -4.25
N LEU A 131 8.09 -14.86 -4.09
CA LEU A 131 9.09 -15.28 -3.11
C LEU A 131 9.17 -14.31 -1.92
N ASN A 132 8.93 -13.02 -2.17
CA ASN A 132 9.08 -11.95 -1.20
C ASN A 132 7.77 -11.15 -1.08
N PRO A 133 7.28 -10.91 0.15
CA PRO A 133 6.18 -9.97 0.38
C PRO A 133 6.56 -8.56 -0.08
N ILE A 134 5.63 -7.82 -0.69
CA ILE A 134 5.85 -6.39 -0.96
C ILE A 134 5.61 -5.63 0.35
N PRO A 135 6.63 -5.03 0.98
CA PRO A 135 6.43 -4.28 2.21
C PRO A 135 5.81 -2.91 1.91
N TYR A 136 4.97 -2.44 2.83
CA TYR A 136 4.51 -1.06 2.87
C TYR A 136 4.23 -0.66 4.32
N ARG A 137 5.19 0.03 4.96
CA ARG A 137 5.10 0.47 6.36
C ARG A 137 4.72 -0.71 7.28
N GLU A 138 3.57 -0.64 7.95
CA GLU A 138 3.06 -1.64 8.86
C GLU A 138 2.38 -2.85 8.16
N LEU A 139 2.30 -2.81 6.83
CA LEU A 139 1.62 -3.79 6.00
C LEU A 139 2.57 -4.51 5.06
N GLU A 140 2.15 -5.66 4.57
CA GLU A 140 2.82 -6.39 3.50
C GLU A 140 1.81 -7.09 2.60
N LEU A 141 2.08 -7.11 1.30
CA LEU A 141 1.30 -7.87 0.33
C LEU A 141 1.85 -9.28 0.26
N VAL A 142 1.02 -10.26 0.62
CA VAL A 142 1.42 -11.67 0.64
C VAL A 142 0.56 -12.52 -0.25
N ARG A 143 1.15 -13.62 -0.72
CA ARG A 143 0.45 -14.71 -1.40
C ARG A 143 -0.17 -15.63 -0.36
N LEU A 144 -1.50 -15.65 -0.26
CA LEU A 144 -2.22 -16.60 0.59
C LEU A 144 -2.70 -17.79 -0.25
N THR A 145 -2.21 -18.98 0.09
CA THR A 145 -2.84 -20.25 -0.31
C THR A 145 -3.98 -20.54 0.66
N LYS A 146 -5.22 -20.59 0.16
CA LYS A 146 -6.37 -21.03 0.96
C LYS A 146 -6.60 -22.51 0.69
N ARG A 147 -6.80 -23.30 1.75
CA ARG A 147 -7.24 -24.70 1.63
C ARG A 147 -8.54 -24.75 0.81
N GLY A 148 -8.57 -25.52 -0.27
CA GLY A 148 -9.72 -25.65 -1.17
C GLY A 148 -9.88 -24.53 -2.21
N LYS A 149 -8.88 -23.67 -2.44
CA LYS A 149 -8.84 -22.78 -3.61
C LYS A 149 -7.71 -23.19 -4.55
N ASP A 150 -8.05 -23.38 -5.82
CA ASP A 150 -7.10 -23.79 -6.88
C ASP A 150 -6.05 -22.72 -7.17
N HIS A 151 -6.34 -21.45 -6.84
CA HIS A 151 -5.44 -20.34 -7.10
C HIS A 151 -5.14 -19.53 -5.84
N PRO A 152 -3.84 -19.31 -5.55
CA PRO A 152 -3.42 -18.43 -4.46
C PRO A 152 -3.85 -16.99 -4.73
N VAL A 153 -4.25 -16.29 -3.68
CA VAL A 153 -4.75 -14.92 -3.75
C VAL A 153 -3.76 -13.99 -3.06
N PHE A 154 -3.37 -12.92 -3.74
CA PHE A 154 -2.59 -11.85 -3.14
C PHE A 154 -3.50 -10.95 -2.30
N THR A 155 -3.09 -10.66 -1.07
CA THR A 155 -3.82 -9.72 -0.20
C THR A 155 -2.89 -9.06 0.80
N TRP A 156 -3.20 -7.84 1.16
CA TRP A 156 -2.50 -7.12 2.22
C TRP A 156 -2.84 -7.71 3.58
N ARG A 157 -1.83 -7.78 4.44
CA ARG A 157 -1.91 -8.12 5.85
C ARG A 157 -0.99 -7.17 6.66
N MET A 158 -1.20 -7.07 7.96
CA MET A 158 -0.24 -6.46 8.88
C MET A 158 1.02 -7.33 8.94
N ASN A 159 2.19 -6.69 8.97
CA ASN A 159 3.45 -7.38 9.20
C ASN A 159 3.53 -7.95 10.62
N THR A 160 4.47 -8.86 10.87
CA THR A 160 4.59 -9.57 12.16
C THR A 160 4.76 -8.61 13.34
N ALA A 161 5.68 -7.64 13.23
CA ALA A 161 5.94 -6.65 14.27
C ALA A 161 4.68 -5.84 14.63
N THR A 162 3.86 -5.50 13.63
CA THR A 162 2.60 -4.78 13.82
C THR A 162 1.58 -5.62 14.57
N VAL A 163 1.44 -6.91 14.22
CA VAL A 163 0.54 -7.83 14.94
C VAL A 163 1.00 -8.03 16.39
N GLU A 164 2.30 -8.15 16.63
CA GLU A 164 2.88 -8.28 17.97
C GLU A 164 2.66 -7.02 18.81
N ALA A 165 2.92 -5.84 18.24
CA ALA A 165 2.64 -4.56 18.88
C ALA A 165 1.15 -4.43 19.26
N TRP A 166 0.23 -4.85 18.37
CA TRP A 166 -1.19 -4.95 18.70
C TRP A 166 -1.45 -5.86 19.90
N ARG A 167 -0.88 -7.07 19.92
CA ARG A 167 -1.09 -8.00 21.04
C ARG A 167 -0.61 -7.43 22.37
N GLN A 168 0.59 -6.85 22.39
CA GLN A 168 1.18 -6.23 23.57
C GLN A 168 0.30 -5.08 24.07
N ARG A 169 -0.11 -4.19 23.17
CA ARG A 169 -0.97 -3.05 23.49
C ARG A 169 -2.31 -3.48 24.09
N LEU A 170 -3.00 -4.42 23.44
CA LEU A 170 -4.29 -4.95 23.90
C LEU A 170 -4.15 -5.63 25.26
N HIS A 171 -3.07 -6.38 25.50
CA HIS A 171 -2.77 -6.98 26.79
C HIS A 171 -2.57 -5.90 27.86
N LEU A 172 -1.67 -4.94 27.63
CA LEU A 172 -1.34 -3.88 28.59
C LEU A 172 -2.57 -3.07 28.99
N HIS A 173 -3.38 -2.63 28.03
CA HIS A 173 -4.57 -1.83 28.33
C HIS A 173 -5.64 -2.64 29.08
N THR A 174 -5.76 -3.95 28.77
CA THR A 174 -6.66 -4.85 29.50
C THR A 174 -6.17 -5.10 30.93
N ALA A 175 -4.89 -5.39 31.12
CA ALA A 175 -4.27 -5.68 32.40
C ALA A 175 -4.34 -4.50 33.38
N HIS A 176 -4.21 -3.27 32.88
CA HIS A 176 -4.37 -2.05 33.68
C HIS A 176 -5.82 -1.55 33.80
N ASN A 177 -6.77 -2.21 33.13
CA ASN A 177 -8.18 -1.78 33.05
C ASN A 177 -8.33 -0.32 32.58
N ASN A 178 -7.51 0.12 31.64
CA ASN A 178 -7.60 1.47 31.11
C ASN A 178 -8.72 1.56 30.07
N GLU A 179 -9.93 1.85 30.53
CA GLU A 179 -11.14 1.85 29.70
C GLU A 179 -11.04 2.77 28.47
N ASN A 180 -10.41 3.94 28.62
CA ASN A 180 -10.25 4.89 27.52
C ASN A 180 -9.35 4.32 26.41
N GLU A 181 -8.24 3.69 26.78
CA GLU A 181 -7.33 3.09 25.81
C GLU A 181 -7.93 1.82 25.19
N ILE A 182 -8.67 1.04 25.97
CA ILE A 182 -9.46 -0.09 25.47
C ILE A 182 -10.47 0.38 24.40
N LEU A 183 -11.16 1.50 24.62
CA LEU A 183 -12.07 2.06 23.63
C LEU A 183 -11.33 2.54 22.38
N ARG A 184 -10.19 3.22 22.54
CA ARG A 184 -9.34 3.67 21.41
C ARG A 184 -8.85 2.49 20.57
N ASP A 185 -8.36 1.44 21.22
CA ASP A 185 -7.90 0.22 20.56
C ASP A 185 -8.98 -0.42 19.71
N TRP A 186 -10.21 -0.47 20.24
CA TRP A 186 -11.36 -0.94 19.48
C TRP A 186 -11.61 -0.07 18.24
N PHE A 187 -11.72 1.25 18.41
CA PHE A 187 -11.95 2.14 17.27
C PHE A 187 -10.86 2.01 16.20
N SER A 188 -9.60 1.96 16.61
CA SER A 188 -8.47 1.81 15.69
C SER A 188 -8.50 0.46 14.97
N LEU A 189 -8.72 -0.65 15.69
CA LEU A 189 -8.69 -1.99 15.12
C LEU A 189 -9.83 -2.20 14.11
N TYR A 190 -11.01 -1.66 14.39
CA TYR A 190 -12.20 -1.80 13.55
C TYR A 190 -12.24 -0.85 12.36
N ARG A 191 -11.40 0.19 12.34
CA ARG A 191 -11.23 1.11 11.20
C ARG A 191 -10.03 0.75 10.32
N THR A 192 -9.36 -0.37 10.60
CA THR A 192 -8.27 -0.86 9.74
C THR A 192 -8.77 -1.14 8.33
N ILE A 193 -7.87 -1.00 7.35
CA ILE A 193 -8.17 -1.20 5.94
C ILE A 193 -8.71 -2.63 5.71
N GLY A 194 -9.89 -2.72 5.12
CA GLY A 194 -10.64 -3.97 4.94
C GLY A 194 -10.13 -4.95 3.86
N PHE A 195 -8.82 -5.15 3.73
CA PHE A 195 -8.26 -6.23 2.90
C PHE A 195 -8.49 -7.59 3.58
N ALA A 196 -8.61 -8.66 2.80
CA ALA A 196 -8.97 -9.98 3.33
C ALA A 196 -7.94 -10.52 4.34
N GLY A 197 -6.63 -10.30 4.11
CA GLY A 197 -5.58 -10.67 5.04
C GLY A 197 -5.66 -9.91 6.37
N ILE A 198 -5.77 -8.57 6.30
CA ILE A 198 -5.97 -7.71 7.46
C ILE A 198 -7.21 -8.13 8.25
N ARG A 199 -8.37 -8.32 7.60
CA ARG A 199 -9.61 -8.75 8.28
C ARG A 199 -9.44 -10.03 9.07
N ARG A 200 -8.72 -11.00 8.51
CA ARG A 200 -8.43 -12.26 9.18
C ARG A 200 -7.61 -12.01 10.45
N GLN A 201 -6.52 -11.25 10.36
CA GLN A 201 -5.68 -10.92 11.51
C GLN A 201 -6.43 -10.09 12.56
N VAL A 202 -7.30 -9.16 12.15
CA VAL A 202 -8.18 -8.43 13.07
C VAL A 202 -9.08 -9.42 13.83
N GLY A 203 -9.68 -10.39 13.14
CA GLY A 203 -10.47 -11.45 13.80
C GLY A 203 -9.64 -12.28 14.79
N GLU A 204 -8.40 -12.61 14.44
CA GLU A 204 -7.47 -13.33 15.32
C GLU A 204 -7.07 -12.48 16.55
N LEU A 205 -6.82 -11.18 16.37
CA LEU A 205 -6.53 -10.23 17.45
C LEU A 205 -7.72 -10.03 18.39
N VAL A 206 -8.94 -9.92 17.85
CA VAL A 206 -10.16 -9.83 18.65
C VAL A 206 -10.39 -11.12 19.43
N ALA A 207 -10.16 -12.29 18.82
CA ALA A 207 -10.26 -13.57 19.52
C ALA A 207 -9.22 -13.70 20.64
N TYR A 208 -8.00 -13.23 20.41
CA TYR A 208 -6.96 -13.11 21.43
C TYR A 208 -7.42 -12.20 22.58
N TRP A 209 -7.87 -10.99 22.25
CA TRP A 209 -8.29 -10.00 23.23
C TRP A 209 -9.45 -10.48 24.11
N ARG A 210 -10.39 -11.23 23.53
CA ARG A 210 -11.48 -11.88 24.29
C ARG A 210 -10.97 -12.87 25.33
N ARG A 211 -9.96 -13.67 24.98
CA ARG A 211 -9.37 -14.63 25.93
C ARG A 211 -8.65 -13.89 27.05
N GLU A 212 -7.88 -12.87 26.72
CA GLU A 212 -7.21 -12.01 27.70
C GLU A 212 -8.20 -11.36 28.66
N TRP A 213 -9.29 -10.79 28.12
CA TRP A 213 -10.36 -10.20 28.94
C TRP A 213 -10.95 -11.22 29.91
N LYS A 214 -11.35 -12.39 29.41
CA LYS A 214 -11.92 -13.44 30.26
C LYS A 214 -10.93 -13.90 31.34
N GLN A 215 -9.65 -14.01 31.02
CA GLN A 215 -8.63 -14.45 31.96
C GLN A 215 -8.36 -13.41 33.06
N LEU A 216 -8.30 -12.12 32.71
CA LEU A 216 -7.93 -11.05 33.65
C LEU A 216 -9.12 -10.44 34.39
N ARG A 217 -10.32 -10.55 33.81
CA ARG A 217 -11.55 -9.87 34.28
C ARG A 217 -12.74 -10.81 34.48
N GLY A 218 -12.60 -12.10 34.20
CA GLY A 218 -13.67 -13.08 34.36
C GLY A 218 -14.87 -12.74 33.47
N ASP A 219 -16.06 -12.72 34.08
CA ASP A 219 -17.33 -12.43 33.41
C ASP A 219 -17.70 -10.94 33.41
N ALA A 220 -16.78 -10.04 33.83
CA ALA A 220 -17.03 -8.61 33.82
C ALA A 220 -17.39 -8.13 32.40
N PRO A 221 -18.38 -7.24 32.25
CA PRO A 221 -18.77 -6.72 30.96
C PRO A 221 -17.63 -5.91 30.34
N CYS A 222 -17.29 -6.21 29.09
CA CYS A 222 -16.29 -5.44 28.37
C CYS A 222 -16.84 -4.03 28.10
N PRO A 223 -16.10 -2.94 28.41
CA PRO A 223 -16.54 -1.57 28.13
C PRO A 223 -16.67 -1.30 26.63
N VAL A 224 -16.14 -2.21 25.81
CA VAL A 224 -16.21 -2.19 24.35
C VAL A 224 -17.54 -2.74 23.84
N SER A 225 -18.59 -2.07 24.28
CA SER A 225 -19.92 -2.11 23.71
C SER A 225 -19.99 -1.15 22.52
N TYR A 226 -20.58 -1.59 21.42
CA TYR A 226 -20.71 -0.81 20.19
C TYR A 226 -21.24 0.61 20.46
N PRO A 227 -20.67 1.69 19.89
CA PRO A 227 -21.26 3.01 19.99
C PRO A 227 -22.49 3.08 19.06
N HIS A 228 -23.65 2.66 19.56
CA HIS A 228 -24.93 2.93 18.91
C HIS A 228 -25.41 4.34 19.28
N ASN A 229 -24.68 5.37 18.81
CA ASN A 229 -25.20 6.75 18.81
C ASN A 229 -25.70 7.19 17.42
N GLU A 230 -25.87 6.26 16.47
CA GLU A 230 -26.63 6.55 15.24
C GLU A 230 -28.13 6.19 15.44
N PRO A 231 -29.07 7.13 15.26
CA PRO A 231 -30.46 6.98 15.72
C PRO A 231 -31.34 5.96 15.00
N LYS A 232 -30.83 5.15 14.05
CA LYS A 232 -31.68 4.31 13.21
C LYS A 232 -31.07 2.98 12.80
N ILE A 233 -30.74 2.09 13.74
CA ILE A 233 -30.61 0.64 13.43
C ILE A 233 -31.20 -0.16 14.60
N ARG A 234 -32.04 -1.16 14.28
CA ARG A 234 -32.63 -2.10 15.24
C ARG A 234 -31.54 -2.78 16.09
N PRO A 235 -31.81 -3.12 17.37
CA PRO A 235 -30.84 -3.83 18.19
C PRO A 235 -30.38 -5.12 17.51
N LEU A 236 -29.06 -5.27 17.36
CA LEU A 236 -28.45 -6.51 16.88
C LEU A 236 -28.78 -7.63 17.88
N HIS A 237 -29.08 -8.83 17.37
CA HIS A 237 -29.36 -10.00 18.21
C HIS A 237 -28.21 -10.23 19.21
N GLY A 238 -28.53 -10.29 20.51
CA GLY A 238 -27.56 -10.52 21.60
C GLY A 238 -27.01 -9.27 22.32
N MET A 239 -27.47 -8.06 21.99
CA MET A 239 -27.14 -6.82 22.72
C MET A 239 -28.19 -6.48 23.79
N ALA A 240 -27.74 -6.03 24.96
CA ALA A 240 -28.54 -5.55 26.08
C ALA A 240 -28.24 -4.07 26.34
N ARG A 241 -29.25 -3.28 26.71
CA ARG A 241 -29.07 -1.88 27.10
C ARG A 241 -28.74 -1.82 28.59
N GLY A 242 -27.61 -1.22 28.94
CA GLY A 242 -27.23 -0.96 30.33
C GLY A 242 -27.93 0.27 30.90
N ASP A 243 -27.83 0.44 32.21
CA ASP A 243 -28.44 1.57 32.95
C ASP A 243 -27.86 2.93 32.54
N ASP A 244 -26.64 2.94 31.99
CA ASP A 244 -25.98 4.09 31.37
C ASP A 244 -26.53 4.44 29.97
N GLY A 245 -27.57 3.74 29.53
CA GLY A 245 -28.20 3.90 28.22
C GLY A 245 -27.41 3.29 27.06
N LYS A 246 -26.23 2.71 27.31
CA LYS A 246 -25.35 2.15 26.28
C LYS A 246 -25.71 0.69 25.99
N TRP A 247 -25.53 0.26 24.74
CA TRP A 247 -25.86 -1.09 24.29
C TRP A 247 -24.64 -2.00 24.30
N ARG A 248 -24.59 -2.95 25.23
CA ARG A 248 -23.49 -3.90 25.41
C ARG A 248 -23.88 -5.32 24.99
N PRO A 249 -22.96 -6.17 24.53
CA PRO A 249 -23.24 -7.58 24.39
C PRO A 249 -23.66 -8.14 25.76
N SER A 250 -24.69 -8.99 25.78
CA SER A 250 -25.13 -9.67 27.01
C SER A 250 -24.02 -10.53 27.66
N LYS A 251 -22.98 -10.90 26.89
CA LYS A 251 -21.76 -11.56 27.38
C LYS A 251 -20.53 -11.06 26.61
N GLY A 252 -19.56 -10.43 27.29
CA GLY A 252 -18.23 -10.14 26.74
C GLY A 252 -18.21 -9.24 25.50
N PHE A 253 -17.32 -9.54 24.55
CA PHE A 253 -17.15 -8.79 23.29
C PHE A 253 -18.22 -9.14 22.23
N PRO A 254 -18.55 -8.21 21.31
CA PRO A 254 -19.43 -8.49 20.17
C PRO A 254 -18.86 -9.64 19.31
N ASN A 255 -19.65 -10.66 18.99
CA ASN A 255 -19.26 -11.79 18.13
C ASN A 255 -19.06 -11.37 16.66
N SER A 256 -18.50 -12.24 15.81
CA SER A 256 -18.20 -11.94 14.40
C SER A 256 -19.41 -11.51 13.55
N HIS A 257 -20.62 -11.95 13.91
CA HIS A 257 -21.87 -11.54 13.26
C HIS A 257 -22.38 -10.17 13.76
N GLN A 258 -21.94 -9.74 14.94
CA GLN A 258 -22.23 -8.43 15.53
C GLN A 258 -21.20 -7.36 15.10
N LEU A 259 -20.16 -7.74 14.37
CA LEU A 259 -19.21 -6.81 13.78
C LEU A 259 -19.79 -6.25 12.47
N PRO A 260 -19.57 -4.97 12.15
CA PRO A 260 -20.15 -4.38 10.96
C PRO A 260 -19.58 -5.06 9.71
N THR A 261 -20.42 -5.22 8.69
CA THR A 261 -20.03 -5.57 7.32
C THR A 261 -19.14 -4.50 6.66
N LEU A 262 -18.80 -3.41 7.37
CA LEU A 262 -18.00 -2.27 6.95
C LEU A 262 -16.55 -2.60 6.56
N PHE A 263 -16.08 -3.83 6.81
CA PHE A 263 -14.72 -4.24 6.47
C PHE A 263 -14.48 -4.58 4.99
N TYR A 264 -15.42 -4.33 4.09
CA TYR A 264 -15.16 -4.53 2.66
C TYR A 264 -14.52 -3.29 2.04
N VAL A 265 -13.27 -3.44 1.64
CA VAL A 265 -12.61 -2.48 0.77
C VAL A 265 -13.32 -2.47 -0.58
N ARG A 266 -14.13 -1.43 -0.81
CA ARG A 266 -14.68 -1.13 -2.13
C ARG A 266 -13.57 -0.61 -3.04
N LYS A 267 -13.67 -0.86 -4.34
CA LYS A 267 -12.76 -0.27 -5.33
C LYS A 267 -12.77 1.25 -5.15
N LYS A 268 -11.60 1.83 -4.88
CA LYS A 268 -11.42 3.27 -4.78
C LYS A 268 -11.00 3.81 -6.14
N SER A 269 -11.50 4.99 -6.47
CA SER A 269 -10.96 5.80 -7.55
C SER A 269 -9.47 6.02 -7.32
N SER A 270 -8.70 6.09 -8.41
CA SER A 270 -7.27 6.39 -8.36
C SER A 270 -7.03 7.89 -8.18
N ASP A 271 -7.90 8.57 -7.44
CA ASP A 271 -7.82 10.02 -7.32
C ASP A 271 -6.51 10.38 -6.62
N GLY A 272 -5.95 11.49 -7.05
CA GLY A 272 -4.61 11.87 -6.71
C GLY A 272 -4.27 13.22 -7.29
N GLU A 273 -3.11 13.70 -6.91
CA GLU A 273 -2.61 14.99 -7.34
C GLU A 273 -1.33 14.82 -8.13
N ARG A 274 -1.10 15.69 -9.11
CA ARG A 274 0.16 15.71 -9.85
C ARG A 274 1.29 16.05 -8.90
N LEU A 275 2.43 15.36 -9.03
CA LEU A 275 3.62 15.66 -8.23
C LEU A 275 3.97 17.15 -8.27
N SER A 276 3.91 17.76 -9.46
CA SER A 276 4.19 19.19 -9.64
C SER A 276 3.25 20.11 -8.83
N LYS A 277 1.98 19.72 -8.67
CA LYS A 277 0.99 20.45 -7.87
C LYS A 277 1.31 20.30 -6.38
N VAL A 278 1.50 19.06 -5.92
CA VAL A 278 1.83 18.76 -4.51
C VAL A 278 3.11 19.46 -4.08
N MET A 279 4.14 19.47 -4.92
CA MET A 279 5.38 20.19 -4.62
C MET A 279 5.16 21.68 -4.41
N ARG A 280 4.31 22.32 -5.22
CA ARG A 280 4.02 23.76 -5.11
C ARG A 280 3.31 24.09 -3.81
N GLU A 281 2.45 23.19 -3.34
CA GLU A 281 1.63 23.41 -2.14
C GLU A 281 2.36 23.02 -0.84
N VAL A 282 3.17 21.95 -0.88
CA VAL A 282 3.77 21.35 0.33
C VAL A 282 5.19 21.86 0.59
N LEU A 283 6.03 22.06 -0.43
CA LEU A 283 7.42 22.48 -0.20
C LEU A 283 7.54 23.82 0.55
N PRO A 284 6.72 24.84 0.28
CA PRO A 284 6.78 26.09 1.06
C PRO A 284 6.48 25.89 2.54
N LEU A 285 5.61 24.92 2.89
CA LEU A 285 5.25 24.63 4.28
C LEU A 285 6.40 23.94 5.03
N LEU A 286 7.16 23.10 4.33
CA LEU A 286 8.34 22.43 4.88
C LEU A 286 9.53 23.38 5.06
N ASN A 287 9.65 24.38 4.18
CA ASN A 287 10.75 25.35 4.24
C ASN A 287 10.44 26.57 5.12
N GLY A 288 9.16 26.88 5.36
CA GLY A 288 8.74 27.99 6.22
C GLY A 288 8.70 27.66 7.72
N THR A 289 9.00 26.43 8.11
CA THR A 289 9.05 25.98 9.52
C THR A 289 10.44 26.07 10.15
N SER A 290 11.46 26.55 9.41
CA SER A 290 12.84 26.67 9.90
C SER A 290 13.27 28.06 10.39
N ASP A 291 12.41 29.08 10.31
CA ASP A 291 12.79 30.49 10.56
C ASP A 291 12.18 31.11 11.85
N SER A 292 11.75 30.30 12.83
CA SER A 292 11.14 30.83 14.06
C SER A 292 11.72 30.29 15.37
N ASP A 293 13.03 30.12 15.48
CA ASP A 293 13.72 29.91 16.76
C ASP A 293 15.14 30.52 16.68
N GLY A 294 15.22 31.84 16.80
CA GLY A 294 16.49 32.55 16.70
C GLY A 294 16.40 34.04 17.00
N ASP A 295 15.62 34.46 18.00
CA ASP A 295 15.80 35.80 18.56
C ASP A 295 15.32 35.86 20.02
N ALA A 296 16.23 35.56 20.95
CA ALA A 296 16.18 35.98 22.34
C ALA A 296 17.58 35.80 22.96
N GLY A 297 18.37 36.88 22.97
CA GLY A 297 19.62 36.89 23.72
C GLY A 297 20.59 38.00 23.33
N THR A 298 20.21 39.26 23.53
CA THR A 298 21.17 40.31 23.92
C THR A 298 20.74 40.90 25.25
#